data_AF-A0A368GSE1-F1
#
_entry.id   AF-A0A368GSE1-F1
#
_cell.length_a   1.000
_cell.length_b   1.000
_cell.length_c   1.000
_cell.angle_alpha   90.00
_cell.angle_beta   90.00
_cell.angle_gamma   90.00
#
_symmetry.space_group_name_H-M   'P 1'
#
loop_
_entity.id
_entity.type
_entity.pdbx_description
1 polymer ?
#
loop_
_entity_poly.entity_id
_entity_poly.type
_entity_poly.pdbx_seq_one_letter_code
_entity_poly.pdbx_strand_id
1 'polypeptide(L)'
;MPSDATSTTELVTESTVAESESTAAPETKSTAAPATESTAAAAETTAQSSGGMTQELRDKVVNMHNYYRSMLARGLVRNGKVGNPNCPQATNMYKMRYDMAMESEAQMYADSCPARGSQVSARPSLSGENFQIFNSVIISPNDAITHALDTWWTQILKNGVNNQMKYNEYLEMKEQAPIAFTQVCCRID
;
A
#
# COMPACT_ATOMS: atom_id res chain seq x y z
N MET A 1 8.35 47.71 25.00
CA MET A 1 9.45 48.38 25.71
C MET A 1 9.94 47.43 26.80
N PRO A 2 11.09 46.78 26.58
CA PRO A 2 11.68 45.76 27.44
C PRO A 2 12.82 46.32 28.31
N SER A 3 13.24 45.59 29.35
CA SER A 3 14.56 45.59 30.02
C SER A 3 14.47 44.59 31.18
N ASP A 4 15.43 43.77 31.55
CA ASP A 4 16.69 43.30 30.97
C ASP A 4 17.11 42.15 31.91
N ALA A 5 17.56 41.01 31.39
CA ALA A 5 18.28 40.01 32.20
C ALA A 5 19.13 39.13 31.28
N THR A 6 20.33 39.65 31.01
CA THR A 6 21.45 38.96 30.36
C THR A 6 22.02 37.90 31.30
N SER A 7 22.16 36.66 30.83
CA SER A 7 23.09 35.69 31.39
C SER A 7 23.84 35.00 30.25
N THR A 8 25.16 35.14 30.27
CA THR A 8 26.14 34.60 29.32
C THR A 8 26.93 33.49 30.02
N THR A 9 27.72 32.74 29.22
CA THR A 9 28.90 31.95 29.62
C THR A 9 28.57 30.48 29.98
N GLU A 10 29.17 29.41 29.43
CA GLU A 10 30.25 29.19 28.47
C GLU A 10 30.22 27.72 27.97
N LEU A 11 30.81 27.46 26.80
CA LEU A 11 31.19 26.14 26.31
C LEU A 11 32.44 25.63 27.03
N VAL A 12 32.48 24.33 27.33
CA VAL A 12 33.75 23.61 27.55
C VAL A 12 33.80 22.43 26.59
N THR A 13 34.71 22.54 25.63
CA THR A 13 35.33 21.42 24.90
C THR A 13 36.69 21.16 25.53
N GLU A 14 37.04 19.90 25.81
CA GLU A 14 38.44 19.48 25.78
C GLU A 14 38.56 18.00 25.36
N SER A 15 39.66 17.74 24.66
CA SER A 15 39.98 16.63 23.77
C SER A 15 41.29 15.99 24.24
N THR A 16 41.49 14.68 24.06
CA THR A 16 42.81 13.98 23.96
C THR A 16 42.54 12.48 23.68
N VAL A 17 42.79 11.91 22.48
CA VAL A 17 44.06 11.46 21.82
C VAL A 17 44.82 10.43 22.67
N ALA A 18 45.48 9.36 22.20
CA ALA A 18 45.37 8.32 21.15
C ALA A 18 46.63 7.43 21.34
N GLU A 19 46.58 6.12 21.04
CA GLU A 19 47.66 5.19 20.57
C GLU A 19 47.21 3.74 20.86
N SER A 20 46.98 2.83 19.90
CA SER A 20 47.81 2.22 18.83
C SER A 20 48.97 1.40 19.40
N GLU A 21 48.99 0.06 19.28
CA GLU A 21 49.55 -0.76 18.19
C GLU A 21 49.32 -2.26 18.57
N SER A 22 49.41 -3.34 17.77
CA SER A 22 50.15 -3.61 16.53
C SER A 22 49.67 -4.93 15.86
N THR A 23 49.70 -4.93 14.52
CA THR A 23 50.09 -6.00 13.55
C THR A 23 49.64 -7.47 13.70
N ALA A 24 49.00 -8.02 12.65
CA ALA A 24 49.65 -8.75 11.54
C ALA A 24 48.65 -9.64 10.75
N ALA A 25 48.72 -9.58 9.41
CA ALA A 25 48.21 -10.58 8.45
C ALA A 25 49.43 -11.23 7.75
N PRO A 26 49.34 -12.19 6.80
CA PRO A 26 48.21 -13.01 6.29
C PRO A 26 48.54 -14.53 6.22
N GLU A 27 47.59 -15.38 5.81
CA GLU A 27 47.76 -16.37 4.72
C GLU A 27 46.58 -17.37 4.57
N THR A 28 46.27 -17.62 3.30
CA THR A 28 45.20 -18.40 2.67
C THR A 28 45.37 -19.93 2.77
N LYS A 29 44.24 -20.67 2.88
CA LYS A 29 44.09 -21.96 2.18
C LYS A 29 42.63 -22.27 1.82
N SER A 30 42.45 -22.51 0.52
CA SER A 30 41.24 -22.93 -0.19
C SER A 30 40.80 -24.36 0.18
N THR A 31 39.48 -24.59 0.31
CA THR A 31 38.83 -25.86 -0.08
C THR A 31 37.36 -25.64 -0.45
N ALA A 32 37.09 -25.78 -1.75
CA ALA A 32 35.94 -26.35 -2.46
C ALA A 32 34.47 -26.16 -1.98
N ALA A 33 33.66 -25.72 -2.95
CA ALA A 33 32.19 -25.76 -3.00
C ALA A 33 31.61 -27.18 -2.94
N PRO A 34 30.29 -27.28 -2.72
CA PRO A 34 29.46 -27.77 -3.82
C PRO A 34 28.30 -26.82 -4.15
N ALA A 35 28.18 -26.55 -5.46
CA ALA A 35 26.99 -25.98 -6.08
C ALA A 35 26.04 -27.12 -6.45
N THR A 36 24.78 -27.02 -6.01
CA THR A 36 23.55 -27.67 -6.50
C THR A 36 22.47 -27.30 -5.47
N GLU A 37 21.29 -26.80 -5.78
CA GLU A 37 20.55 -26.71 -7.03
C GLU A 37 19.45 -25.66 -6.79
N SER A 38 19.48 -24.59 -7.56
CA SER A 38 18.36 -23.68 -7.72
C SER A 38 17.40 -24.33 -8.71
N THR A 39 16.34 -24.98 -8.26
CA THR A 39 15.11 -25.21 -9.03
C THR A 39 13.99 -25.66 -8.09
N ALA A 40 13.04 -24.78 -7.81
CA ALA A 40 11.66 -25.17 -7.55
C ALA A 40 10.79 -24.05 -8.11
N ALA A 41 10.36 -24.32 -9.33
CA ALA A 41 9.55 -23.51 -10.21
C ALA A 41 8.55 -22.59 -9.48
N ALA A 42 8.57 -21.31 -9.86
CA ALA A 42 7.36 -20.54 -9.90
C ALA A 42 6.34 -21.37 -10.68
N ALA A 43 5.30 -21.83 -10.00
CA ALA A 43 4.15 -22.38 -10.68
C ALA A 43 3.54 -21.23 -11.48
N GLU A 44 3.99 -21.08 -12.72
CA GLU A 44 3.23 -20.46 -13.79
C GLU A 44 1.98 -21.31 -13.96
N THR A 45 1.00 -21.06 -13.10
CA THR A 45 -0.37 -21.33 -13.47
C THR A 45 -0.67 -20.30 -14.55
N THR A 46 -0.46 -20.69 -15.80
CA THR A 46 -1.15 -20.11 -16.96
C THR A 46 -2.65 -20.30 -16.76
N ALA A 47 -3.21 -19.50 -15.85
CA ALA A 47 -4.63 -19.30 -15.71
C ALA A 47 -5.02 -18.37 -16.86
N GLN A 48 -5.53 -19.02 -17.91
CA GLN A 48 -6.49 -18.52 -18.89
C GLN A 48 -6.77 -17.02 -18.76
N SER A 49 -6.13 -16.24 -19.62
CA SER A 49 -6.44 -14.83 -19.82
C SER A 49 -7.93 -14.70 -20.18
N SER A 50 -8.77 -14.37 -19.21
CA SER A 50 -9.95 -13.55 -19.49
C SER A 50 -9.41 -12.33 -20.23
N GLY A 51 -9.82 -12.12 -21.48
CA GLY A 51 -9.09 -11.30 -22.46
C GLY A 51 -8.86 -9.82 -22.10
N GLY A 52 -9.27 -9.34 -20.92
CA GLY A 52 -9.07 -7.97 -20.43
C GLY A 52 -7.91 -7.77 -19.45
N MET A 53 -7.52 -8.77 -18.64
CA MET A 53 -6.47 -8.62 -17.61
C MET A 53 -5.18 -9.34 -18.00
N THR A 54 -4.15 -8.57 -18.37
CA THR A 54 -2.80 -9.08 -18.62
C THR A 54 -1.97 -9.13 -17.33
N GLN A 55 -0.85 -9.86 -17.34
CA GLN A 55 0.05 -9.90 -16.17
C GLN A 55 0.54 -8.50 -15.77
N GLU A 56 0.86 -7.65 -16.74
CA GLU A 56 1.25 -6.25 -16.48
C GLU A 56 0.16 -5.48 -15.73
N LEU A 57 -1.11 -5.66 -16.11
CA LEU A 57 -2.24 -5.03 -15.42
C LEU A 57 -2.43 -5.58 -14.00
N ARG A 58 -2.23 -6.89 -13.80
CA ARG A 58 -2.27 -7.50 -12.45
C ARG A 58 -1.18 -6.92 -11.56
N ASP A 59 0.04 -6.84 -12.08
CA ASP A 59 1.19 -6.26 -11.38
C ASP A 59 0.95 -4.79 -11.05
N LYS A 60 0.39 -4.02 -12.00
CA LYS A 60 0.00 -2.62 -11.78
C LYS A 60 -0.97 -2.49 -10.61
N VAL A 61 -2.04 -3.29 -10.59
CA VAL A 61 -3.05 -3.28 -9.51
C VAL A 61 -2.39 -3.53 -8.16
N VAL A 62 -1.64 -4.62 -7.99
CA VAL A 62 -1.05 -4.98 -6.69
C VAL A 62 0.05 -4.01 -6.27
N ASN A 63 0.84 -3.49 -7.20
CA ASN A 63 1.91 -2.53 -6.91
C ASN A 63 1.35 -1.19 -6.45
N MET A 64 0.32 -0.66 -7.10
CA MET A 64 -0.31 0.59 -6.70
C MET A 64 -0.98 0.49 -5.33
N HIS A 65 -1.73 -0.59 -5.07
CA HIS A 65 -2.30 -0.84 -3.74
C HIS A 65 -1.20 -0.87 -2.66
N ASN A 66 -0.12 -1.62 -2.90
CA ASN A 66 0.96 -1.74 -1.93
C ASN A 66 1.76 -0.44 -1.74
N TYR A 67 1.94 0.36 -2.79
CA TYR A 67 2.54 1.69 -2.70
C TYR A 67 1.72 2.58 -1.77
N TYR A 68 0.42 2.66 -2.01
CA TYR A 68 -0.51 3.42 -1.19
C TYR A 68 -0.57 2.95 0.26
N ARG A 69 -0.70 1.64 0.48
CA ARG A 69 -0.68 1.03 1.82
C ARG A 69 0.62 1.31 2.57
N SER A 70 1.76 1.31 1.88
CA SER A 70 3.07 1.64 2.47
C SER A 70 3.13 3.11 2.94
N MET A 71 2.64 4.04 2.11
CA MET A 71 2.56 5.46 2.49
C MET A 71 1.66 5.67 3.72
N LEU A 72 0.50 5.01 3.74
CA LEU A 72 -0.42 5.07 4.88
C LEU A 72 0.19 4.47 6.15
N ALA A 73 0.81 3.30 6.04
CA ALA A 73 1.44 2.62 7.17
C ALA A 73 2.51 3.48 7.84
N ARG A 74 3.24 4.27 7.04
CA ARG A 74 4.28 5.19 7.51
C ARG A 74 3.75 6.52 8.06
N GLY A 75 2.43 6.75 8.03
CA GLY A 75 1.82 8.00 8.48
C GLY A 75 2.07 9.18 7.54
N LEU A 76 2.23 8.92 6.24
CA LEU A 76 2.55 9.94 5.22
C LEU A 76 1.32 10.44 4.45
N VAL A 77 0.13 9.92 4.77
CA VAL A 77 -1.13 10.25 4.07
C VAL A 77 -1.93 11.22 4.92
N ARG A 78 -2.36 12.34 4.34
CA ARG A 78 -3.21 13.32 5.02
C ARG A 78 -4.60 12.75 5.31
N ASN A 79 -5.11 12.98 6.52
CA ASN A 79 -6.43 12.52 6.91
C ASN A 79 -7.50 13.60 6.65
N GLY A 80 -7.99 13.67 5.41
CA GLY A 80 -8.98 14.65 4.97
C GLY A 80 -8.37 15.92 4.35
N LYS A 81 -9.08 17.03 4.57
CA LYS A 81 -8.82 18.32 3.91
C LYS A 81 -7.43 18.86 4.25
N VAL A 82 -6.93 19.76 3.40
CA VAL A 82 -5.67 20.48 3.63
C VAL A 82 -5.69 21.15 5.01
N GLY A 83 -4.59 21.04 5.75
CA GLY A 83 -4.47 21.52 7.13
C GLY A 83 -4.73 20.45 8.19
N ASN A 84 -5.38 19.32 7.84
CA ASN A 84 -5.52 18.19 8.75
C ASN A 84 -4.19 17.46 8.96
N PRO A 85 -3.99 16.82 10.13
CA PRO A 85 -2.86 15.93 10.36
C PRO A 85 -2.92 14.72 9.43
N ASN A 86 -1.79 14.03 9.32
CA ASN A 86 -1.74 12.74 8.65
C ASN A 86 -2.47 11.65 9.45
N CYS A 87 -2.86 10.59 8.75
CA CYS A 87 -3.28 9.34 9.37
C CYS A 87 -2.17 8.82 10.30
N PRO A 88 -2.52 8.22 11.45
CA PRO A 88 -1.54 7.62 12.34
C PRO A 88 -0.80 6.48 11.65
N GLN A 89 0.42 6.19 12.12
CA GLN A 89 1.19 5.05 11.63
C GLN A 89 0.46 3.74 11.93
N ALA A 90 0.46 2.82 10.97
CA ALA A 90 -0.14 1.51 11.15
C ALA A 90 0.89 0.52 11.71
N THR A 91 0.49 -0.30 12.66
CA THR A 91 1.37 -1.32 13.25
C THR A 91 1.35 -2.64 12.47
N ASN A 92 0.24 -2.98 11.80
CA ASN A 92 0.03 -4.28 11.14
C ASN A 92 -0.59 -4.14 9.74
N MET A 93 -0.03 -3.27 8.90
CA MET A 93 -0.47 -3.13 7.50
C MET A 93 0.25 -4.14 6.58
N TYR A 94 -0.42 -5.25 6.25
CA TYR A 94 0.18 -6.30 5.42
C TYR A 94 0.29 -5.90 3.94
N LYS A 95 1.32 -6.44 3.27
CA LYS A 95 1.46 -6.37 1.81
C LYS A 95 0.40 -7.26 1.16
N MET A 96 -0.32 -6.72 0.17
CA MET A 96 -1.26 -7.47 -0.64
C MET A 96 -0.54 -8.34 -1.67
N ARG A 97 -1.10 -9.52 -1.92
CA ARG A 97 -0.77 -10.39 -3.05
C ARG A 97 -1.95 -10.41 -4.02
N TYR A 98 -1.67 -10.61 -5.30
CA TYR A 98 -2.71 -10.82 -6.30
C TYR A 98 -3.35 -12.20 -6.10
N ASP A 99 -4.65 -12.31 -6.32
CA ASP A 99 -5.40 -13.57 -6.17
C ASP A 99 -6.30 -13.79 -7.38
N MET A 100 -6.01 -14.86 -8.13
CA MET A 100 -6.71 -15.18 -9.38
C MET A 100 -8.18 -15.57 -9.14
N ALA A 101 -8.52 -16.11 -7.96
CA ALA A 101 -9.91 -16.44 -7.64
C ALA A 101 -10.75 -15.17 -7.47
N MET A 102 -10.18 -14.15 -6.80
CA MET A 102 -10.83 -12.84 -6.68
C MET A 102 -10.90 -12.10 -8.02
N GLU A 103 -9.89 -12.23 -8.90
CA GLU A 103 -9.98 -11.71 -10.27
C GLU A 103 -11.14 -12.34 -11.03
N SER A 104 -11.26 -13.68 -10.98
CA SER A 104 -12.35 -14.38 -11.67
C SER A 104 -13.72 -13.94 -11.17
N GLU A 105 -13.89 -13.74 -9.85
CA GLU A 105 -15.12 -13.20 -9.27
C GLU A 105 -15.43 -11.79 -9.77
N ALA A 106 -14.44 -10.89 -9.70
CA ALA A 106 -14.58 -9.51 -10.14
C ALA A 106 -14.87 -9.41 -11.65
N GLN A 107 -14.21 -10.25 -12.46
CA GLN A 107 -14.40 -10.30 -13.90
C GLN A 107 -15.79 -10.81 -14.25
N MET A 108 -16.28 -11.88 -13.61
CA MET A 108 -17.65 -12.37 -13.81
C MET A 108 -18.69 -11.29 -13.52
N TYR A 109 -18.49 -10.49 -12.46
CA TYR A 109 -19.37 -9.37 -12.16
C TYR A 109 -19.27 -8.26 -13.22
N ALA A 110 -18.05 -7.87 -13.60
CA ALA A 110 -17.80 -6.84 -14.60
C ALA A 110 -18.36 -7.21 -15.99
N ASP A 111 -18.28 -8.47 -16.40
CA ASP A 111 -18.79 -9.00 -17.67
C ASP A 111 -20.31 -8.87 -17.79
N SER A 112 -21.02 -8.75 -16.66
CA SER A 112 -22.47 -8.46 -16.65
C SER A 112 -22.81 -6.98 -16.96
N CYS A 113 -21.80 -6.14 -17.17
CA CYS A 113 -21.90 -4.69 -17.40
C CYS A 113 -22.82 -3.98 -16.37
N PRO A 114 -22.58 -4.14 -15.07
CA PRO A 114 -23.48 -3.60 -14.06
C PRO A 114 -23.35 -2.07 -13.98
N ALA A 115 -24.45 -1.40 -13.63
CA ALA A 115 -24.47 0.06 -13.47
C ALA A 115 -23.96 0.55 -12.09
N ARG A 116 -23.71 -0.37 -11.16
CA ARG A 116 -23.31 -0.10 -9.78
C ARG A 116 -22.55 -1.31 -9.22
N GLY A 117 -21.92 -1.13 -8.05
CA GLY A 117 -21.29 -2.24 -7.32
C GLY A 117 -22.28 -3.31 -6.87
N SER A 118 -21.78 -4.52 -6.61
CA SER A 118 -22.60 -5.66 -6.21
C SER A 118 -23.21 -5.44 -4.83
N GLN A 119 -24.35 -6.08 -4.57
CA GLN A 119 -24.93 -6.11 -3.23
C GLN A 119 -24.02 -6.92 -2.31
N VAL A 120 -23.78 -6.44 -1.08
CA VAL A 120 -22.93 -7.12 -0.10
C VAL A 120 -23.40 -8.57 0.15
N SER A 121 -24.72 -8.80 0.19
CA SER A 121 -25.32 -10.13 0.36
C SER A 121 -25.08 -11.10 -0.80
N ALA A 122 -24.69 -10.60 -1.98
CA ALA A 122 -24.39 -11.41 -3.16
C ALA A 122 -22.89 -11.74 -3.29
N ARG A 123 -22.04 -11.15 -2.45
CA ARG A 123 -20.59 -11.37 -2.47
C ARG A 123 -20.25 -12.67 -1.71
N PRO A 124 -19.25 -13.44 -2.16
CA PRO A 124 -18.64 -14.48 -1.35
C PRO A 124 -18.20 -13.93 0.01
N SER A 125 -18.30 -14.74 1.06
CA SER A 125 -18.25 -14.28 2.46
C SER A 125 -16.96 -13.56 2.90
N LEU A 126 -15.90 -13.58 2.09
CA LEU A 126 -14.61 -12.95 2.37
C LEU A 126 -14.23 -11.85 1.37
N SER A 127 -15.10 -11.55 0.39
CA SER A 127 -14.81 -10.61 -0.70
C SER A 127 -15.32 -9.20 -0.37
N GLY A 128 -14.41 -8.24 -0.36
CA GLY A 128 -14.74 -6.82 -0.48
C GLY A 128 -14.83 -6.41 -1.96
N GLU A 129 -15.38 -5.23 -2.25
CA GLU A 129 -15.43 -4.70 -3.61
C GLU A 129 -15.21 -3.19 -3.59
N ASN A 130 -14.36 -2.75 -4.51
CA ASN A 130 -14.34 -1.38 -5.00
C ASN A 130 -14.84 -1.39 -6.44
N PHE A 131 -15.68 -0.42 -6.80
CA PHE A 131 -16.34 -0.34 -8.09
C PHE A 131 -16.14 1.04 -8.72
N GLN A 132 -15.90 1.07 -10.03
CA GLN A 132 -15.77 2.30 -10.79
C GLN A 132 -16.20 2.07 -12.24
N ILE A 133 -16.97 3.01 -12.79
CA ILE A 133 -17.32 3.07 -14.22
C ILE A 133 -16.67 4.32 -14.82
N PHE A 134 -16.15 4.19 -16.04
CA PHE A 134 -15.75 5.31 -16.88
C PHE A 134 -16.57 5.30 -18.16
N ASN A 135 -17.31 6.38 -18.42
CA ASN A 135 -18.04 6.55 -19.68
C ASN A 135 -17.08 7.11 -20.74
N SER A 136 -16.24 6.25 -21.30
CA SER A 136 -15.26 6.63 -22.33
C SER A 136 -15.11 5.51 -23.36
N VAL A 137 -14.97 5.90 -24.63
CA VAL A 137 -14.74 4.98 -25.76
C VAL A 137 -13.27 4.86 -26.15
N ILE A 138 -12.38 5.62 -25.50
CA ILE A 138 -10.95 5.68 -25.81
C ILE A 138 -10.03 5.41 -24.62
N ILE A 139 -10.58 5.08 -23.44
CA ILE A 139 -9.77 4.81 -22.26
C ILE A 139 -9.09 3.43 -22.39
N SER A 140 -7.78 3.39 -22.17
CA SER A 140 -7.05 2.12 -22.14
C SER A 140 -7.34 1.36 -20.83
N PRO A 141 -7.22 0.03 -20.79
CA PRO A 141 -7.34 -0.73 -19.55
C PRO A 141 -6.38 -0.27 -18.45
N ASN A 142 -5.13 0.07 -18.83
CA ASN A 142 -4.13 0.60 -17.89
C ASN A 142 -4.57 1.93 -17.26
N ASP A 143 -5.10 2.85 -18.07
CA ASP A 143 -5.54 4.16 -17.58
C ASP A 143 -6.82 4.03 -16.74
N ALA A 144 -7.74 3.15 -17.14
CA ALA A 144 -8.94 2.85 -16.36
C ALA A 144 -8.58 2.32 -14.97
N ILE A 145 -7.64 1.36 -14.88
CA ILE A 145 -7.14 0.83 -13.61
C ILE A 145 -6.46 1.93 -12.79
N THR A 146 -5.55 2.69 -13.40
CA THR A 146 -4.81 3.75 -12.71
C THR A 146 -5.77 4.80 -12.15
N HIS A 147 -6.71 5.29 -12.96
CA HIS A 147 -7.69 6.29 -12.53
C HIS A 147 -8.66 5.76 -11.48
N ALA A 148 -9.08 4.49 -11.56
CA ALA A 148 -9.95 3.88 -10.54
C ALA A 148 -9.23 3.85 -9.18
N LEU A 149 -7.99 3.39 -9.16
CA LEU A 149 -7.17 3.31 -7.94
C LEU A 149 -6.94 4.68 -7.32
N ASP A 150 -6.63 5.68 -8.14
CA ASP A 150 -6.46 7.07 -7.68
C ASP A 150 -7.77 7.65 -7.16
N THR A 151 -8.89 7.38 -7.84
CA THR A 151 -10.22 7.82 -7.42
C THR A 151 -10.57 7.26 -6.05
N TRP A 152 -10.38 5.96 -5.84
CA TRP A 152 -10.65 5.30 -4.57
C TRP A 152 -9.72 5.80 -3.47
N TRP A 153 -8.42 5.89 -3.75
CA TRP A 153 -7.43 6.32 -2.78
C TRP A 153 -7.65 7.76 -2.32
N THR A 154 -7.91 8.68 -3.26
CA THR A 154 -8.02 10.12 -2.96
C THR A 154 -9.28 10.50 -2.17
N GLN A 155 -10.22 9.58 -1.96
CA GLN A 155 -11.37 9.82 -1.08
C GLN A 155 -10.93 10.22 0.33
N ILE A 156 -9.86 9.61 0.87
CA ILE A 156 -9.32 9.94 2.20
C ILE A 156 -8.89 11.40 2.31
N LEU A 157 -8.47 12.01 1.19
CA LEU A 157 -8.04 13.41 1.14
C LEU A 157 -9.21 14.39 1.04
N LYS A 158 -10.41 13.91 0.66
CA LYS A 158 -11.63 14.72 0.59
C LYS A 158 -12.33 14.75 1.93
N ASN A 159 -12.56 13.57 2.50
CA ASN A 159 -13.22 13.42 3.78
C ASN A 159 -12.54 12.32 4.58
N GLY A 160 -11.78 12.72 5.60
CA GLY A 160 -10.96 11.80 6.38
C GLY A 160 -11.78 10.79 7.21
N VAL A 161 -11.08 9.85 7.83
CA VAL A 161 -11.62 8.94 8.85
C VAL A 161 -11.41 9.58 10.23
N ASN A 162 -12.17 9.17 11.25
CA ASN A 162 -11.90 9.59 12.63
C ASN A 162 -10.46 9.23 13.06
N ASN A 163 -9.96 9.86 14.14
CA ASN A 163 -8.60 9.63 14.63
C ASN A 163 -8.33 8.18 15.10
N GLN A 164 -9.37 7.39 15.36
CA GLN A 164 -9.23 5.99 15.72
C GLN A 164 -9.05 5.08 14.49
N MET A 165 -9.19 5.63 13.27
CA MET A 165 -9.14 4.90 12.01
C MET A 165 -10.13 3.71 11.96
N LYS A 166 -11.27 3.84 12.65
CA LYS A 166 -12.29 2.79 12.74
C LYS A 166 -13.38 2.98 11.71
N TYR A 167 -13.74 1.89 11.04
CA TYR A 167 -14.99 1.77 10.31
C TYR A 167 -16.16 1.75 11.29
N ASN A 168 -17.18 2.55 11.02
CA ASN A 168 -18.44 2.57 11.77
C ASN A 168 -19.57 3.07 10.86
N GLU A 169 -20.81 2.90 11.31
CA GLU A 169 -22.00 3.31 10.56
C GLU A 169 -21.98 4.81 10.20
N TYR A 170 -21.46 5.65 11.10
CA TYR A 170 -21.30 7.08 10.83
C TYR A 170 -20.36 7.36 9.64
N LEU A 171 -19.27 6.61 9.51
CA LEU A 171 -18.37 6.73 8.36
C LEU A 171 -19.10 6.40 7.07
N GLU A 172 -19.88 5.31 7.06
CA GLU A 172 -20.62 4.84 5.88
C GLU A 172 -21.71 5.82 5.43
N MET A 173 -22.43 6.43 6.37
CA MET A 173 -23.50 7.38 6.07
C MET A 173 -23.00 8.78 5.70
N LYS A 174 -21.70 9.06 5.85
CA LYS A 174 -21.15 10.39 5.63
C LYS A 174 -21.11 10.73 4.14
N GLU A 175 -21.42 11.97 3.78
CA GLU A 175 -21.22 12.46 2.42
C GLU A 175 -19.74 12.36 2.03
N GLN A 176 -19.45 11.83 0.82
CA GLN A 176 -18.08 11.61 0.33
C GLN A 176 -17.23 10.74 1.29
N ALA A 177 -17.85 9.78 1.97
CA ALA A 177 -17.15 8.85 2.82
C ALA A 177 -16.01 8.14 2.08
N PRO A 178 -14.83 7.97 2.70
CA PRO A 178 -13.69 7.27 2.12
C PRO A 178 -13.86 5.75 2.21
N ILE A 179 -15.00 5.22 1.73
CA ILE A 179 -15.34 3.79 1.81
C ILE A 179 -14.54 2.95 0.80
N ALA A 180 -14.10 3.53 -0.33
CA ALA A 180 -13.26 2.81 -1.29
C ALA A 180 -11.77 2.86 -0.93
N PHE A 181 -11.39 3.71 0.04
CA PHE A 181 -10.03 3.75 0.60
C PHE A 181 -9.74 2.54 1.50
N THR A 182 -10.76 1.97 2.16
CA THR A 182 -10.60 0.79 3.01
C THR A 182 -10.36 -0.46 2.17
N GLN A 183 -9.10 -0.87 2.06
CA GLN A 183 -8.71 -2.07 1.30
C GLN A 183 -8.60 -3.27 2.24
N VAL A 184 -9.46 -4.27 2.04
CA VAL A 184 -9.40 -5.54 2.77
C VAL A 184 -8.41 -6.47 2.06
N CYS A 185 -7.47 -7.03 2.83
CA CYS A 185 -6.67 -8.17 2.37
C CYS A 185 -6.94 -9.34 3.31
N CYS A 186 -7.31 -10.50 2.76
CA CYS A 186 -7.39 -11.71 3.56
C CYS A 186 -5.97 -12.13 3.98
N ARG A 187 -5.77 -12.33 5.28
CA ARG A 187 -4.63 -13.07 5.81
C ARG A 187 -4.79 -14.51 5.33
N ILE A 188 -3.86 -15.00 4.52
CA ILE A 188 -3.66 -16.44 4.39
C ILE A 188 -2.60 -16.79 5.42
N ASP A 189 -3.00 -17.62 6.38
CA ASP A 189 -2.13 -18.18 7.42
C ASP A 189 -1.02 -19.07 6.81
#